data_AF-A0A955U705-F1
#
_entry.id   AF-A0A955U705-F1
#
_cell.length_a   1.000
_cell.length_b   1.000
_cell.length_c   1.000
_cell.angle_alpha   90.00
_cell.angle_beta   90.00
_cell.angle_gamma   90.00
#
_symmetry.space_group_name_H-M   'P 1'
#
loop_
_entity.id
_entity.type
_entity.pdbx_description
1 polymer ?
#
loop_
_entity_poly.entity_id
_entity_poly.type
_entity_poly.pdbx_seq_one_letter_code
_entity_poly.pdbx_strand_id
1 'polypeptide(L)'
;QEGGRVQRLKAPLTVLPPMLHVGNTRDPNVAVAVGQLLGDELAALGFNLDFAPVADVWTEPANQVIGDRAFATEPERAAQMAGSLALGLTMSGVIACAKHFPGHGDTAVDSHLALPVVEREEPDLRHTELPPFRAAVEAGVGTMMSSHVVYPAWDEELPATLSPRILPRLLREELGYDGVVFSDDLEMKAVAGRWTVEEQVRYATDASIDVMLCCRDPGLQVRVYEELVRAMEEDRRWHRASEDATGRVKRLRERFLLGRAPDPDLSVVGTMEHKVLAELARARGA
;
A
#
# COMPACT_ATOMS: atom_id res chain seq x y z
N GLN A 1 2.01 6.84 7.03
CA GLN A 1 1.48 8.07 7.62
C GLN A 1 0.28 8.45 6.75
N GLU A 2 -0.88 7.84 6.98
CA GLU A 2 -1.99 7.95 6.01
C GLU A 2 -2.81 9.24 6.18
N GLY A 3 -2.70 9.92 7.32
CA GLY A 3 -3.65 10.92 7.77
C GLY A 3 -4.81 10.32 8.59
N GLY A 4 -5.71 11.18 9.08
CA GLY A 4 -6.85 10.78 9.89
C GLY A 4 -6.47 9.89 11.08
N ARG A 5 -7.19 8.78 11.26
CA ARG A 5 -6.96 7.85 12.38
C ARG A 5 -5.68 7.01 12.24
N VAL A 6 -5.10 6.87 11.05
CA VAL A 6 -3.85 6.12 10.79
C VAL A 6 -2.69 7.07 10.54
N GLN A 7 -2.55 8.05 11.43
CA GLN A 7 -1.42 8.96 11.50
C GLN A 7 -0.56 8.64 12.73
N ARG A 8 0.71 8.24 12.50
CA ARG A 8 1.63 7.82 13.57
C ARG A 8 2.30 9.03 14.22
N LEU A 9 2.78 9.95 13.40
CA LEU A 9 3.43 11.17 13.84
C LEU A 9 2.41 12.31 13.84
N LYS A 10 2.09 12.83 15.03
CA LYS A 10 1.16 13.95 15.23
C LYS A 10 1.97 15.20 15.58
N ALA A 11 1.44 16.09 16.43
CA ALA A 11 2.13 17.30 16.85
C ALA A 11 3.62 17.02 17.22
N PRO A 12 4.59 17.78 16.65
CA PRO A 12 4.41 19.06 15.94
C PRO A 12 4.01 18.97 14.45
N LEU A 13 3.98 17.78 13.85
CA LEU A 13 3.54 17.58 12.47
C LEU A 13 2.07 17.94 12.29
N THR A 14 1.73 18.26 11.06
CA THR A 14 0.36 18.61 10.68
C THR A 14 -0.56 17.39 10.81
N VAL A 15 -1.71 17.57 11.46
CA VAL A 15 -2.71 16.51 11.62
C VAL A 15 -3.72 16.61 10.48
N LEU A 16 -3.65 15.66 9.55
CA LEU A 16 -4.54 15.60 8.40
C LEU A 16 -5.92 15.03 8.77
N PRO A 17 -7.00 15.44 8.09
CA PRO A 17 -8.28 14.75 8.18
C PRO A 17 -8.18 13.32 7.60
N PRO A 18 -9.20 12.47 7.81
CA PRO A 18 -9.32 11.22 7.06
C PRO A 18 -9.28 11.46 5.55
N MET A 19 -8.70 10.53 4.80
CA MET A 19 -8.54 10.67 3.34
C MET A 19 -9.87 10.72 2.59
N LEU A 20 -10.96 10.24 3.20
CA LEU A 20 -12.32 10.45 2.70
C LEU A 20 -12.66 11.94 2.54
N HIS A 21 -12.21 12.81 3.47
CA HIS A 21 -12.42 14.25 3.33
C HIS A 21 -11.64 14.81 2.14
N VAL A 22 -10.40 14.37 1.96
CA VAL A 22 -9.58 14.76 0.81
C VAL A 22 -10.27 14.34 -0.49
N GLY A 23 -10.78 13.11 -0.56
CA GLY A 23 -11.50 12.63 -1.75
C GLY A 23 -12.84 13.34 -1.97
N ASN A 24 -13.57 13.69 -0.92
CA ASN A 24 -14.84 14.44 -0.99
C ASN A 24 -14.67 15.86 -1.53
N THR A 25 -13.45 16.42 -1.52
CA THR A 25 -13.20 17.70 -2.22
C THR A 25 -13.38 17.60 -3.73
N ARG A 26 -13.29 16.39 -4.31
CA ARG A 26 -13.35 16.12 -5.76
C ARG A 26 -12.32 16.92 -6.58
N ASP A 27 -11.29 17.46 -5.93
CA ASP A 27 -10.21 18.22 -6.57
C ASP A 27 -8.88 17.45 -6.42
N PRO A 28 -8.36 16.84 -7.50
CA PRO A 28 -7.08 16.13 -7.46
C PRO A 28 -5.91 17.02 -7.03
N ASN A 29 -5.98 18.34 -7.24
CA ASN A 29 -4.92 19.24 -6.82
C ASN A 29 -4.83 19.32 -5.29
N VAL A 30 -5.95 19.16 -4.58
CA VAL A 30 -5.95 19.05 -3.11
C VAL A 30 -5.24 17.77 -2.68
N ALA A 31 -5.49 16.65 -3.35
CA ALA A 31 -4.80 15.39 -3.05
C ALA A 31 -3.29 15.45 -3.34
N VAL A 32 -2.87 16.09 -4.44
CA VAL A 32 -1.44 16.36 -4.72
C VAL A 32 -0.84 17.20 -3.60
N ALA A 33 -1.47 18.33 -3.26
CA ALA A 33 -0.95 19.23 -2.23
C ALA A 33 -0.86 18.55 -0.84
N VAL A 34 -1.84 17.72 -0.48
CA VAL A 34 -1.80 16.90 0.74
C VAL A 34 -0.68 15.89 0.69
N GLY A 35 -0.45 15.23 -0.46
CA GLY A 35 0.69 14.33 -0.66
C GLY A 35 2.05 15.03 -0.53
N GLN A 36 2.18 16.23 -1.07
CA GLN A 36 3.42 17.03 -0.94
C GLN A 36 3.66 17.47 0.50
N LEU A 37 2.64 18.01 1.18
CA LEU A 37 2.70 18.34 2.60
C LEU A 37 3.20 17.14 3.42
N LEU A 38 2.60 15.97 3.18
CA LEU A 38 2.94 14.74 3.87
C LEU A 38 4.39 14.33 3.59
N GLY A 39 4.79 14.39 2.32
CA GLY A 39 6.13 14.04 1.87
C GLY A 39 7.19 14.99 2.42
N ASP A 40 6.95 16.29 2.42
CA ASP A 40 7.88 17.31 2.91
C ASP A 40 8.16 17.14 4.41
N GLU A 41 7.10 16.94 5.22
CA GLU A 41 7.26 16.72 6.66
C GLU A 41 7.95 15.37 6.97
N LEU A 42 7.68 14.32 6.19
CA LEU A 42 8.33 13.01 6.35
C LEU A 42 9.80 13.05 5.93
N ALA A 43 10.11 13.67 4.79
CA ALA A 43 11.46 13.82 4.27
C ALA A 43 12.33 14.62 5.24
N ALA A 44 11.81 15.69 5.84
CA ALA A 44 12.53 16.48 6.85
C ALA A 44 12.92 15.66 8.10
N LEU A 45 12.21 14.57 8.38
CA LEU A 45 12.51 13.63 9.47
C LEU A 45 13.37 12.45 9.02
N GLY A 46 13.77 12.39 7.75
CA GLY A 46 14.59 11.33 7.17
C GLY A 46 13.81 10.10 6.71
N PHE A 47 12.47 10.13 6.67
CA PHE A 47 11.69 9.06 6.06
C PHE A 47 11.71 9.22 4.53
N ASN A 48 11.90 8.11 3.83
CA ASN A 48 12.03 8.09 2.36
C ASN A 48 11.00 7.17 1.68
N LEU A 49 10.14 6.51 2.45
CA LEU A 49 9.04 5.69 1.98
C LEU A 49 7.86 5.92 2.91
N ASP A 50 6.68 6.09 2.33
CA ASP A 50 5.44 6.03 3.08
C ASP A 50 4.50 4.95 2.52
N PHE A 51 3.93 4.16 3.43
CA PHE A 51 2.89 3.20 3.09
C PHE A 51 1.54 3.92 2.89
N ALA A 52 1.47 4.78 1.88
CA ALA A 52 0.31 5.54 1.42
C ALA A 52 0.48 5.84 -0.09
N PRO A 53 -0.61 5.99 -0.86
CA PRO A 53 -2.02 6.07 -0.47
C PRO A 53 -2.70 4.74 -0.18
N VAL A 54 -3.78 4.79 0.61
CA VAL A 54 -4.82 3.76 0.60
C VAL A 54 -5.64 3.94 -0.69
N ALA A 55 -5.52 2.97 -1.60
CA ALA A 55 -6.15 2.90 -2.91
C ALA A 55 -7.43 2.03 -2.90
N ASP A 56 -7.83 1.48 -1.76
CA ASP A 56 -9.06 0.70 -1.61
C ASP A 56 -10.32 1.56 -1.89
N VAL A 57 -11.37 0.95 -2.45
CA VAL A 57 -12.67 1.60 -2.69
C VAL A 57 -13.66 1.19 -1.60
N TRP A 58 -14.12 2.11 -0.77
CA TRP A 58 -14.95 1.78 0.38
C TRP A 58 -16.41 1.46 -0.02
N THR A 59 -16.65 0.26 -0.54
CA THR A 59 -17.97 -0.18 -1.00
C THR A 59 -18.80 -0.88 0.05
N GLU A 60 -18.19 -1.46 1.09
CA GLU A 60 -18.87 -2.08 2.23
C GLU A 60 -18.96 -1.09 3.41
N PRO A 61 -20.12 -0.49 3.70
CA PRO A 61 -20.25 0.53 4.75
C PRO A 61 -19.88 0.03 6.15
N ALA A 62 -19.97 -1.27 6.42
CA ALA A 62 -19.56 -1.87 7.68
C ALA A 62 -18.03 -2.04 7.82
N ASN A 63 -17.25 -1.81 6.75
CA ASN A 63 -15.81 -1.96 6.77
C ASN A 63 -15.14 -0.92 7.68
N GLN A 64 -14.76 -1.33 8.89
CA GLN A 64 -14.04 -0.49 9.85
C GLN A 64 -12.51 -0.52 9.65
N VAL A 65 -11.99 -1.47 8.88
CA VAL A 65 -10.55 -1.56 8.59
C VAL A 65 -10.15 -0.46 7.64
N ILE A 66 -10.85 -0.32 6.51
CA ILE A 66 -10.66 0.75 5.53
C ILE A 66 -11.47 1.97 5.94
N GLY A 67 -12.79 1.94 5.78
CA GLY A 67 -13.66 3.04 6.17
C GLY A 67 -13.21 4.39 5.59
N ASP A 68 -13.11 5.38 6.48
CA ASP A 68 -12.67 6.75 6.19
C ASP A 68 -11.19 6.90 5.77
N ARG A 69 -10.41 5.81 5.76
CA ARG A 69 -9.07 5.76 5.17
C ARG A 69 -9.11 5.76 3.64
N ALA A 70 -10.18 5.27 3.02
CA ALA A 70 -10.37 5.36 1.59
C ALA A 70 -10.71 6.79 1.17
N PHE A 71 -10.43 7.13 -0.08
CA PHE A 71 -10.81 8.44 -0.64
C PHE A 71 -12.28 8.51 -1.08
N ALA A 72 -12.89 7.37 -1.41
CA ALA A 72 -14.22 7.34 -2.00
C ALA A 72 -14.87 5.96 -1.86
N THR A 73 -16.18 5.94 -2.11
CA THR A 73 -16.95 4.71 -2.31
C THR A 73 -17.08 4.37 -3.81
N GLU A 74 -16.60 5.25 -4.70
CA GLU A 74 -16.67 5.15 -6.16
C GLU A 74 -15.27 4.96 -6.76
N PRO A 75 -15.07 3.96 -7.63
CA PRO A 75 -13.76 3.58 -8.15
C PRO A 75 -13.00 4.72 -8.85
N GLU A 76 -13.67 5.52 -9.68
CA GLU A 76 -13.03 6.59 -10.44
C GLU A 76 -12.52 7.71 -9.53
N ARG A 77 -13.28 8.04 -8.47
CA ARG A 77 -12.85 9.05 -7.50
C ARG A 77 -11.69 8.52 -6.66
N ALA A 78 -11.76 7.27 -6.20
CA ALA A 78 -10.66 6.65 -5.49
C ALA A 78 -9.38 6.63 -6.34
N ALA A 79 -9.50 6.30 -7.63
CA ALA A 79 -8.39 6.25 -8.57
C ALA A 79 -7.73 7.61 -8.79
N GLN A 80 -8.53 8.63 -9.08
CA GLN A 80 -8.02 9.99 -9.28
C GLN A 80 -7.30 10.51 -8.02
N MET A 81 -7.86 10.29 -6.84
CA MET A 81 -7.33 10.83 -5.59
C MET A 81 -6.10 10.08 -5.09
N ALA A 82 -6.12 8.74 -5.13
CA ALA A 82 -4.97 7.93 -4.73
C ALA A 82 -3.77 8.21 -5.64
N GLY A 83 -3.96 8.20 -6.97
CA GLY A 83 -2.89 8.55 -7.92
C GLY A 83 -2.32 9.95 -7.69
N SER A 84 -3.18 10.93 -7.40
CA SER A 84 -2.78 12.32 -7.09
C SER A 84 -1.97 12.43 -5.79
N LEU A 85 -2.38 11.74 -4.72
CA LEU A 85 -1.61 11.74 -3.47
C LEU A 85 -0.24 11.06 -3.67
N ALA A 86 -0.19 9.94 -4.39
CA ALA A 86 1.06 9.24 -4.71
C ALA A 86 2.04 10.13 -5.50
N LEU A 87 1.52 10.92 -6.45
CA LEU A 87 2.30 11.94 -7.16
C LEU A 87 2.86 12.98 -6.19
N GLY A 88 2.03 13.52 -5.29
CA GLY A 88 2.47 14.50 -4.30
C GLY A 88 3.60 14.00 -3.40
N LEU A 89 3.48 12.78 -2.86
CA LEU A 89 4.55 12.14 -2.09
C LEU A 89 5.85 12.02 -2.90
N THR A 90 5.73 11.58 -4.15
CA THR A 90 6.86 11.40 -5.06
C THR A 90 7.57 12.73 -5.37
N MET A 91 6.82 13.83 -5.52
CA MET A 91 7.37 15.17 -5.75
C MET A 91 8.24 15.65 -4.58
N SER A 92 7.93 15.23 -3.35
CA SER A 92 8.70 15.52 -2.14
C SER A 92 9.83 14.52 -1.88
N GLY A 93 10.11 13.62 -2.82
CA GLY A 93 11.18 12.62 -2.70
C GLY A 93 10.87 11.46 -1.75
N VAL A 94 9.59 11.26 -1.40
CA VAL A 94 9.12 10.12 -0.59
C VAL A 94 8.48 9.08 -1.49
N ILE A 95 8.93 7.83 -1.38
CA ILE A 95 8.41 6.71 -2.16
C ILE A 95 6.99 6.40 -1.68
N ALA A 96 6.01 6.54 -2.58
CA ALA A 96 4.62 6.15 -2.33
C ALA A 96 4.42 4.62 -2.45
N CYS A 97 3.42 4.12 -1.72
CA CYS A 97 2.98 2.73 -1.74
C CYS A 97 1.46 2.64 -1.85
N ALA A 98 0.95 2.25 -3.02
CA ALA A 98 -0.48 2.01 -3.19
C ALA A 98 -0.89 0.69 -2.52
N LYS A 99 -1.97 0.73 -1.72
CA LYS A 99 -2.41 -0.42 -0.91
C LYS A 99 -3.94 -0.46 -0.70
N HIS A 100 -4.56 -1.61 -0.49
CA HIS A 100 -3.97 -2.95 -0.33
C HIS A 100 -4.39 -3.80 -1.52
N PHE A 101 -3.48 -4.06 -2.45
CA PHE A 101 -3.79 -4.71 -3.73
C PHE A 101 -4.32 -6.15 -3.52
N PRO A 102 -5.40 -6.57 -4.21
CA PRO A 102 -6.12 -5.85 -5.25
C PRO A 102 -7.26 -4.95 -4.77
N GLY A 103 -7.57 -4.90 -3.47
CA GLY A 103 -8.56 -3.98 -2.88
C GLY A 103 -9.24 -4.54 -1.62
N HIS A 104 -9.14 -3.85 -0.48
CA HIS A 104 -9.67 -4.29 0.83
C HIS A 104 -11.01 -3.61 1.19
N GLY A 105 -11.54 -2.76 0.31
CA GLY A 105 -12.64 -1.87 0.66
C GLY A 105 -14.01 -2.52 0.84
N ASP A 106 -14.19 -3.74 0.30
CA ASP A 106 -15.45 -4.49 0.35
C ASP A 106 -15.53 -5.57 1.45
N THR A 107 -14.64 -5.54 2.45
CA THR A 107 -14.64 -6.55 3.53
C THR A 107 -15.43 -6.08 4.75
N ALA A 108 -16.42 -6.86 5.21
CA ALA A 108 -17.13 -6.57 6.46
C ALA A 108 -16.37 -7.03 7.72
N VAL A 109 -15.38 -7.92 7.56
CA VAL A 109 -14.63 -8.55 8.66
C VAL A 109 -13.25 -7.92 8.78
N ASP A 110 -12.87 -7.59 10.02
CA ASP A 110 -11.54 -7.05 10.28
C ASP A 110 -10.44 -8.12 10.07
N SER A 111 -9.48 -7.85 9.18
CA SER A 111 -8.31 -8.71 8.92
C SER A 111 -7.41 -8.92 10.13
N HIS A 112 -7.52 -8.07 11.15
CA HIS A 112 -6.85 -8.27 12.43
C HIS A 112 -7.54 -9.34 13.31
N LEU A 113 -8.74 -9.80 12.95
CA LEU A 113 -9.57 -10.73 13.74
C LEU A 113 -9.83 -12.07 13.03
N ALA A 114 -10.04 -12.06 11.72
CA ALA A 114 -10.21 -13.26 10.90
C ALA A 114 -9.73 -13.01 9.45
N LEU A 115 -9.67 -14.06 8.63
CA LEU A 115 -9.32 -13.92 7.20
C LEU A 115 -10.52 -13.32 6.45
N PRO A 116 -10.42 -12.08 5.93
CA PRO A 116 -11.50 -11.46 5.18
C PRO A 116 -11.64 -12.09 3.79
N VAL A 117 -12.88 -12.10 3.30
CA VAL A 117 -13.25 -12.62 1.98
C VAL A 117 -14.08 -11.56 1.28
N VAL A 118 -13.82 -11.34 -0.01
CA VAL A 118 -14.67 -10.53 -0.90
C VAL A 118 -15.36 -11.46 -1.90
N GLU A 119 -16.64 -11.72 -1.68
CA GLU A 119 -17.47 -12.62 -2.49
C GLU A 119 -18.17 -11.85 -3.62
N ARG A 120 -17.39 -11.39 -4.60
CA ARG A 120 -17.91 -10.77 -5.84
C ARG A 120 -17.45 -11.52 -7.07
N GLU A 121 -18.22 -11.42 -8.15
CA GLU A 121 -17.83 -11.98 -9.44
C GLU A 121 -16.62 -11.22 -10.02
N GLU A 122 -15.78 -11.90 -10.81
CA GLU A 122 -14.57 -11.32 -11.39
C GLU A 122 -14.83 -10.00 -12.16
N PRO A 123 -15.90 -9.84 -12.97
CA PRO A 123 -16.19 -8.58 -13.65
C PRO A 123 -16.42 -7.41 -12.69
N ASP A 124 -17.12 -7.63 -11.58
CA ASP A 124 -17.42 -6.59 -10.59
C ASP A 124 -16.18 -6.20 -9.79
N LEU A 125 -15.36 -7.19 -9.40
CA LEU A 125 -14.06 -6.95 -8.76
C LEU A 125 -13.16 -6.12 -9.67
N ARG A 126 -13.09 -6.46 -10.96
CA ARG A 126 -12.28 -5.73 -11.94
C ARG A 126 -12.76 -4.30 -12.13
N HIS A 127 -14.06 -4.09 -12.18
CA HIS A 127 -14.65 -2.77 -12.33
C HIS A 127 -14.45 -1.90 -11.08
N THR A 128 -14.49 -2.51 -9.90
CA THR A 128 -14.46 -1.77 -8.62
C THR A 128 -13.05 -1.58 -8.08
N GLU A 129 -12.30 -2.67 -7.95
CA GLU A 129 -11.09 -2.71 -7.12
C GLU A 129 -9.82 -2.33 -7.89
N LEU A 130 -9.73 -2.68 -9.18
CA LEU A 130 -8.52 -2.45 -9.97
C LEU A 130 -8.28 -0.99 -10.45
N PRO A 131 -9.29 -0.13 -10.70
CA PRO A 131 -9.05 1.21 -11.24
C PRO A 131 -8.07 2.06 -10.41
N PRO A 132 -8.14 2.09 -9.06
CA PRO A 132 -7.17 2.86 -8.29
C PRO A 132 -5.73 2.39 -8.40
N PHE A 133 -5.50 1.08 -8.48
CA PHE A 133 -4.17 0.53 -8.68
C PHE A 133 -3.65 0.79 -10.09
N ARG A 134 -4.51 0.71 -11.12
CA ARG A 134 -4.15 1.11 -12.49
C ARG A 134 -3.70 2.57 -12.54
N ALA A 135 -4.47 3.48 -11.92
CA ALA A 135 -4.11 4.89 -11.83
C ALA A 135 -2.79 5.11 -11.07
N ALA A 136 -2.52 4.33 -10.01
CA ALA A 136 -1.24 4.40 -9.30
C ALA A 136 -0.06 3.94 -10.17
N VAL A 137 -0.22 2.88 -10.99
CA VAL A 137 0.80 2.46 -11.97
C VAL A 137 1.05 3.55 -13.01
N GLU A 138 -0.01 4.13 -13.57
CA GLU A 138 0.07 5.22 -14.56
C GLU A 138 0.73 6.48 -13.99
N ALA A 139 0.49 6.79 -12.72
CA ALA A 139 1.17 7.86 -11.98
C ALA A 139 2.64 7.51 -11.63
N GLY A 140 3.08 6.28 -11.89
CA GLY A 140 4.44 5.82 -11.67
C GLY A 140 4.76 5.52 -10.21
N VAL A 141 3.79 5.05 -9.41
CA VAL A 141 3.98 4.70 -7.99
C VAL A 141 5.23 3.84 -7.78
N GLY A 142 6.00 4.14 -6.74
CA GLY A 142 7.27 3.45 -6.50
C GLY A 142 7.06 2.02 -6.01
N THR A 143 6.07 1.81 -5.16
CA THR A 143 5.84 0.52 -4.48
C THR A 143 4.35 0.19 -4.40
N MET A 144 4.03 -1.08 -4.16
CA MET A 144 2.68 -1.54 -3.83
C MET A 144 2.70 -2.47 -2.62
N MET A 145 1.56 -2.62 -1.96
CA MET A 145 1.38 -3.56 -0.86
C MET A 145 0.18 -4.46 -1.14
N SER A 146 0.34 -5.77 -0.99
CA SER A 146 -0.75 -6.75 -1.15
C SER A 146 -1.73 -6.73 0.02
N SER A 147 -2.90 -7.35 -0.15
CA SER A 147 -3.90 -7.54 0.90
C SER A 147 -3.94 -8.99 1.39
N HIS A 148 -4.16 -9.17 2.70
CA HIS A 148 -4.49 -10.48 3.26
C HIS A 148 -5.99 -10.78 3.12
N VAL A 149 -6.50 -10.76 1.89
CA VAL A 149 -7.92 -10.93 1.55
C VAL A 149 -8.08 -12.05 0.53
N VAL A 150 -9.06 -12.93 0.73
CA VAL A 150 -9.43 -13.99 -0.22
C VAL A 150 -10.46 -13.44 -1.21
N TYR A 151 -10.27 -13.73 -2.50
CA TYR A 151 -11.19 -13.35 -3.56
C TYR A 151 -11.56 -14.62 -4.34
N PRO A 152 -12.64 -15.33 -3.99
CA PRO A 152 -12.94 -16.64 -4.56
C PRO A 152 -13.03 -16.66 -6.09
N ALA A 153 -13.38 -15.53 -6.72
CA ALA A 153 -13.38 -15.39 -8.17
C ALA A 153 -11.98 -15.46 -8.83
N TRP A 154 -10.91 -15.28 -8.07
CA TRP A 154 -9.52 -15.37 -8.53
C TRP A 154 -8.74 -16.52 -7.87
N ASP A 155 -8.95 -16.72 -6.56
CA ASP A 155 -8.38 -17.80 -5.77
C ASP A 155 -9.32 -18.15 -4.61
N GLU A 156 -9.82 -19.38 -4.58
CA GLU A 156 -10.81 -19.86 -3.61
C GLU A 156 -10.23 -20.07 -2.20
N GLU A 157 -8.91 -20.26 -2.10
CA GLU A 157 -8.28 -20.70 -0.85
C GLU A 157 -7.29 -19.67 -0.29
N LEU A 158 -6.46 -19.09 -1.16
CA LEU A 158 -5.33 -18.27 -0.73
C LEU A 158 -5.67 -16.78 -0.77
N PRO A 159 -5.29 -16.01 0.26
CA PRO A 159 -5.38 -14.55 0.19
C PRO A 159 -4.45 -14.01 -0.89
N ALA A 160 -4.72 -12.80 -1.39
CA ALA A 160 -3.92 -12.18 -2.46
C ALA A 160 -2.41 -12.21 -2.17
N THR A 161 -1.97 -11.90 -0.95
CA THR A 161 -0.55 -11.98 -0.55
C THR A 161 0.10 -13.35 -0.78
N LEU A 162 -0.66 -14.44 -0.65
CA LEU A 162 -0.14 -15.81 -0.77
C LEU A 162 -0.57 -16.50 -2.08
N SER A 163 -1.41 -15.86 -2.89
CA SER A 163 -1.93 -16.48 -4.10
C SER A 163 -0.94 -16.34 -5.27
N PRO A 164 -0.47 -17.44 -5.88
CA PRO A 164 0.35 -17.40 -7.10
C PRO A 164 -0.47 -17.01 -8.34
N ARG A 165 -1.77 -16.71 -8.20
CA ARG A 165 -2.68 -16.39 -9.30
C ARG A 165 -3.03 -14.91 -9.37
N ILE A 166 -3.10 -14.23 -8.22
CA ILE A 166 -3.63 -12.85 -8.15
C ILE A 166 -2.58 -11.84 -8.60
N LEU A 167 -1.49 -11.68 -7.85
CA LEU A 167 -0.49 -10.65 -8.17
C LEU A 167 0.25 -10.91 -9.49
N PRO A 168 0.71 -12.14 -9.80
CA PRO A 168 1.38 -12.39 -11.08
C PRO A 168 0.51 -12.02 -12.28
N ARG A 169 -0.76 -12.48 -12.30
CA ARG A 169 -1.68 -12.22 -13.42
C ARG A 169 -2.17 -10.76 -13.45
N LEU A 170 -2.73 -10.28 -12.34
CA LEU A 170 -3.41 -8.99 -12.33
C LEU A 170 -2.41 -7.83 -12.25
N LEU A 171 -1.41 -7.93 -11.37
CA LEU A 171 -0.48 -6.82 -11.15
C LEU A 171 0.71 -6.83 -12.12
N ARG A 172 1.41 -7.96 -12.26
CA ARG A 172 2.61 -8.04 -13.10
C ARG A 172 2.28 -8.08 -14.58
N GLU A 173 1.35 -8.95 -15.00
CA GLU A 173 1.01 -9.14 -16.41
C GLU A 173 0.01 -8.10 -16.94
N GLU A 174 -1.16 -7.97 -16.31
CA GLU A 174 -2.24 -7.12 -16.84
C GLU A 174 -1.99 -5.62 -16.62
N LEU A 175 -1.62 -5.22 -15.41
CA LEU A 175 -1.28 -3.82 -15.11
C LEU A 175 0.15 -3.45 -15.50
N GLY A 176 1.01 -4.42 -15.82
CA GLY A 176 2.39 -4.18 -16.26
C GLY A 176 3.30 -3.60 -15.17
N TYR A 177 3.00 -3.85 -13.89
CA TYR A 177 3.74 -3.26 -12.78
C TYR A 177 5.02 -4.05 -12.46
N ASP A 178 6.18 -3.46 -12.75
CA ASP A 178 7.51 -4.03 -12.47
C ASP A 178 8.23 -3.34 -11.28
N GLY A 179 7.48 -2.64 -10.42
CA GLY A 179 8.02 -2.05 -9.18
C GLY A 179 8.05 -3.03 -8.02
N VAL A 180 8.42 -2.56 -6.82
CA VAL A 180 8.54 -3.40 -5.62
C VAL A 180 7.18 -3.63 -4.98
N VAL A 181 6.87 -4.90 -4.69
CA VAL A 181 5.68 -5.32 -3.97
C VAL A 181 6.06 -5.77 -2.57
N PHE A 182 5.47 -5.11 -1.57
CA PHE A 182 5.48 -5.54 -0.19
C PHE A 182 4.31 -6.46 0.10
N SER A 183 4.49 -7.43 1.00
CA SER A 183 3.35 -8.03 1.69
C SER A 183 2.73 -7.01 2.65
N ASP A 184 1.46 -7.15 3.02
CA ASP A 184 1.01 -6.63 4.32
C ASP A 184 1.67 -7.41 5.46
N ASP A 185 1.54 -6.95 6.70
CA ASP A 185 2.26 -7.52 7.85
C ASP A 185 1.91 -9.00 8.06
N LEU A 186 2.91 -9.89 7.95
CA LEU A 186 2.73 -11.34 8.09
C LEU A 186 2.36 -11.75 9.52
N GLU A 187 2.51 -10.84 10.49
CA GLU A 187 2.06 -11.04 11.87
C GLU A 187 0.55 -10.85 12.07
N MET A 188 -0.17 -10.39 11.04
CA MET A 188 -1.63 -10.22 11.11
C MET A 188 -2.34 -11.57 11.19
N LYS A 189 -3.37 -11.66 12.04
CA LYS A 189 -4.15 -12.90 12.26
C LYS A 189 -4.85 -13.45 11.01
N ALA A 190 -5.02 -12.63 9.97
CA ALA A 190 -5.49 -13.10 8.66
C ALA A 190 -4.56 -14.18 8.08
N VAL A 191 -3.27 -14.16 8.40
CA VAL A 191 -2.28 -15.12 7.90
C VAL A 191 -1.59 -15.88 9.03
N ALA A 192 -1.20 -15.17 10.10
CA ALA A 192 -0.55 -15.73 11.26
C ALA A 192 -1.40 -16.83 11.91
N GLY A 193 -0.81 -18.02 12.06
CA GLY A 193 -1.46 -19.19 12.66
C GLY A 193 -2.36 -19.99 11.72
N ARG A 194 -2.59 -19.54 10.49
CA ARG A 194 -3.28 -20.31 9.43
C ARG A 194 -2.30 -21.03 8.51
N TRP A 195 -1.16 -20.40 8.23
CA TRP A 195 -0.05 -20.98 7.49
C TRP A 195 1.21 -20.97 8.36
N THR A 196 2.02 -22.01 8.23
CA THR A 196 3.37 -22.06 8.79
C THR A 196 4.26 -20.99 8.17
N VAL A 197 5.37 -20.63 8.81
CA VAL A 197 6.35 -19.69 8.24
C VAL A 197 6.84 -20.18 6.87
N GLU A 198 7.10 -21.48 6.76
CA GLU A 198 7.50 -22.16 5.53
C GLU A 198 6.49 -21.96 4.39
N GLU A 199 5.22 -22.23 4.65
CA GLU A 199 4.16 -21.98 3.66
C GLU A 199 4.05 -20.50 3.31
N GLN A 200 4.09 -19.60 4.29
CA GLN A 200 3.99 -18.16 4.04
C GLN A 200 5.12 -17.66 3.13
N VAL A 201 6.37 -18.05 3.40
CA VAL A 201 7.52 -17.63 2.60
C VAL A 201 7.41 -18.17 1.18
N ARG A 202 7.12 -19.47 1.03
CA ARG A 202 7.06 -20.11 -0.29
C ARG A 202 5.91 -19.56 -1.12
N TYR A 203 4.72 -19.44 -0.54
CA TYR A 203 3.55 -18.89 -1.23
C TYR A 203 3.69 -17.40 -1.56
N ALA A 204 4.20 -16.58 -0.64
CA ALA A 204 4.44 -15.16 -0.93
C ALA A 204 5.50 -14.98 -2.04
N THR A 205 6.54 -15.82 -2.06
CA THR A 205 7.54 -15.80 -3.14
C THR A 205 6.90 -16.17 -4.49
N ASP A 206 6.07 -17.23 -4.52
CA ASP A 206 5.34 -17.65 -5.73
C ASP A 206 4.30 -16.60 -6.17
N ALA A 207 3.75 -15.82 -5.22
CA ALA A 207 2.85 -14.69 -5.45
C ALA A 207 3.55 -13.41 -5.95
N SER A 208 4.86 -13.42 -6.21
CA SER A 208 5.64 -12.25 -6.64
C SER A 208 5.73 -11.11 -5.61
N ILE A 209 5.69 -11.44 -4.31
CA ILE A 209 6.10 -10.53 -3.23
C ILE A 209 7.62 -10.35 -3.26
N ASP A 210 8.08 -9.11 -3.31
CA ASP A 210 9.51 -8.79 -3.32
C ASP A 210 10.06 -8.59 -1.89
N VAL A 211 9.24 -8.07 -0.98
CA VAL A 211 9.62 -7.82 0.41
C VAL A 211 8.51 -8.26 1.36
N MET A 212 8.81 -9.23 2.22
CA MET A 212 7.89 -9.72 3.25
C MET A 212 8.02 -8.88 4.52
N LEU A 213 6.90 -8.29 4.98
CA LEU A 213 6.88 -7.46 6.19
C LEU A 213 6.61 -8.31 7.44
N CYS A 214 7.50 -8.18 8.43
CA CYS A 214 7.31 -8.70 9.79
C CYS A 214 7.63 -7.55 10.76
N CYS A 215 6.59 -6.86 11.23
CA CYS A 215 6.76 -5.52 11.80
C CYS A 215 7.16 -5.47 13.28
N ARG A 216 6.98 -6.55 14.05
CA ARG A 216 7.08 -6.51 15.52
C ARG A 216 7.93 -7.62 16.13
N ASP A 217 7.81 -8.87 15.71
CA ASP A 217 8.53 -10.01 16.31
C ASP A 217 9.89 -10.26 15.62
N PRO A 218 11.04 -9.95 16.26
CA PRO A 218 12.35 -10.23 15.69
C PRO A 218 12.63 -11.72 15.51
N GLY A 219 12.01 -12.57 16.33
CA GLY A 219 12.11 -14.01 16.19
C GLY A 219 11.45 -14.50 14.89
N LEU A 220 10.31 -13.91 14.52
CA LEU A 220 9.67 -14.19 13.23
C LEU A 220 10.52 -13.69 12.06
N GLN A 221 11.10 -12.49 12.17
CA GLN A 221 12.00 -11.95 11.14
C GLN A 221 13.15 -12.91 10.82
N VAL A 222 13.79 -13.47 11.85
CA VAL A 222 14.87 -14.46 11.67
C VAL A 222 14.35 -15.73 11.01
N ARG A 223 13.21 -16.27 11.46
CA ARG A 223 12.64 -17.50 10.86
C ARG A 223 12.25 -17.31 9.39
N VAL A 224 11.65 -16.17 9.04
CA VAL A 224 11.30 -15.83 7.65
C VAL A 224 12.55 -15.71 6.79
N TYR A 225 13.60 -15.06 7.30
CA TYR A 225 14.89 -14.97 6.59
C TYR A 225 15.54 -16.35 6.37
N GLU A 226 15.64 -17.17 7.42
CA GLU A 226 16.23 -18.51 7.34
C GLU A 226 15.47 -19.39 6.34
N GLU A 227 14.15 -19.30 6.35
CA GLU A 227 13.31 -20.06 5.43
C GLU A 227 13.46 -19.59 3.98
N LEU A 228 13.55 -18.27 3.75
CA LEU A 228 13.81 -17.74 2.41
C LEU A 228 15.15 -18.26 1.86
N VAL A 229 16.19 -18.29 2.69
CA VAL A 229 17.50 -18.87 2.32
C VAL A 229 17.36 -20.35 1.98
N ARG A 230 16.69 -21.15 2.82
CA ARG A 230 16.48 -22.59 2.55
C ARG A 230 15.73 -22.81 1.25
N ALA A 231 14.61 -22.11 1.03
CA ALA A 231 13.85 -22.21 -0.20
C ALA A 231 14.71 -21.88 -1.44
N MET A 232 15.54 -20.84 -1.36
CA MET A 232 16.46 -20.48 -2.45
C MET A 232 17.54 -21.53 -2.74
N GLU A 233 18.00 -22.26 -1.72
CA GLU A 233 18.98 -23.35 -1.85
C GLU A 233 18.36 -24.63 -2.43
N GLU A 234 17.10 -24.90 -2.10
CA GLU A 234 16.36 -26.10 -2.52
C GLU A 234 15.89 -26.04 -3.97
N ASP A 235 15.39 -24.88 -4.43
CA ASP A 235 14.82 -24.73 -5.77
C ASP A 235 15.29 -23.45 -6.47
N ARG A 236 15.85 -23.64 -7.67
CA ARG A 236 16.30 -22.56 -8.55
C ARG A 236 15.19 -21.57 -8.93
N ARG A 237 13.91 -21.96 -8.87
CA ARG A 237 12.79 -21.05 -9.11
C ARG A 237 12.73 -19.92 -8.07
N TRP A 238 12.89 -20.26 -6.79
CA TRP A 238 12.87 -19.28 -5.70
C TRP A 238 14.15 -18.46 -5.63
N HIS A 239 15.28 -19.08 -6.00
CA HIS A 239 16.52 -18.33 -6.22
C HIS A 239 16.32 -17.21 -7.25
N ARG A 240 15.76 -17.53 -8.43
CA ARG A 240 15.49 -16.52 -9.47
C ARG A 240 14.49 -15.46 -9.03
N ALA A 241 13.42 -15.85 -8.34
CA ALA A 241 12.45 -14.88 -7.80
C ALA A 241 13.11 -13.87 -6.85
N SER A 242 14.05 -14.32 -6.01
CA SER A 242 14.85 -13.48 -5.12
C SER A 242 15.82 -12.56 -5.88
N GLU A 243 16.44 -13.04 -6.97
CA GLU A 243 17.26 -12.20 -7.86
C GLU A 243 16.43 -11.10 -8.53
N ASP A 244 15.23 -11.45 -9.03
CA ASP A 244 14.30 -10.50 -9.65
C ASP A 244 13.84 -9.42 -8.65
N ALA A 245 13.43 -9.84 -7.45
CA ALA A 245 13.05 -8.95 -6.36
C ALA A 245 14.20 -8.01 -5.96
N THR A 246 15.41 -8.55 -5.82
CA THR A 246 16.62 -7.75 -5.55
C THR A 246 16.87 -6.75 -6.68
N GLY A 247 16.66 -7.15 -7.93
CA GLY A 247 16.74 -6.27 -9.10
C GLY A 247 15.74 -5.10 -9.02
N ARG A 248 14.48 -5.37 -8.67
CA ARG A 248 13.44 -4.34 -8.47
C ARG A 248 13.79 -3.39 -7.34
N VAL A 249 14.26 -3.91 -6.21
CA VAL A 249 14.70 -3.08 -5.06
C VAL A 249 15.88 -2.18 -5.45
N LYS A 250 16.84 -2.67 -6.22
CA LYS A 250 17.95 -1.84 -6.73
C LYS A 250 17.43 -0.72 -7.63
N ARG A 251 16.58 -1.05 -8.62
CA ARG A 251 15.96 -0.05 -9.52
C ARG A 251 15.13 0.98 -8.74
N LEU A 252 14.42 0.57 -7.69
CA LEU A 252 13.69 1.48 -6.80
C LEU A 252 14.64 2.48 -6.13
N ARG A 253 15.73 1.99 -5.53
CA ARG A 253 16.72 2.86 -4.87
C ARG A 253 17.41 3.79 -5.87
N GLU A 254 17.74 3.30 -7.06
CA GLU A 254 18.31 4.10 -8.14
C GLU A 254 17.36 5.20 -8.59
N ARG A 255 16.09 4.88 -8.78
CA ARG A 255 15.07 5.83 -9.26
C ARG A 255 14.73 6.92 -8.23
N PHE A 256 14.65 6.57 -6.95
CA PHE A 256 14.10 7.49 -5.92
C PHE A 256 15.14 8.03 -4.93
N LEU A 257 16.25 7.32 -4.70
CA LEU A 257 17.21 7.67 -3.63
C LEU A 257 18.56 8.14 -4.17
N LEU A 258 19.00 7.67 -5.34
CA LEU A 258 20.26 8.13 -5.93
C LEU A 258 20.09 9.49 -6.60
N GLY A 259 20.95 10.45 -6.24
CA GLY A 259 20.93 11.80 -6.83
C GLY A 259 19.73 12.65 -6.43
N ARG A 260 18.94 12.23 -5.42
CA ARG A 260 17.84 13.04 -4.91
C ARG A 260 18.34 14.33 -4.26
N ALA A 261 17.51 15.37 -4.28
CA ALA A 261 17.77 16.61 -3.57
C ALA A 261 17.97 16.35 -2.06
N PRO A 262 18.71 17.21 -1.35
CA PRO A 262 18.78 17.13 0.10
C PRO A 262 17.39 17.16 0.72
N ASP A 263 17.21 16.40 1.81
CA ASP A 263 15.96 16.44 2.58
C ASP A 263 15.69 17.88 3.08
N PRO A 264 14.42 18.31 3.14
CA PRO A 264 14.07 19.61 3.68
C PRO A 264 14.52 19.78 5.14
N ASP A 265 14.67 21.04 5.57
CA ASP A 265 14.93 21.36 6.98
C ASP A 265 13.67 21.17 7.84
N LEU A 266 13.84 20.92 9.15
CA LEU A 266 12.73 20.75 10.10
C LEU A 266 11.78 21.95 10.17
N SER A 267 12.17 23.14 9.68
CA SER A 267 11.31 24.32 9.54
C SER A 267 10.06 24.11 8.68
N VAL A 268 10.01 23.07 7.84
CA VAL A 268 8.80 22.72 7.07
C VAL A 268 7.76 21.95 7.90
N VAL A 269 8.13 21.45 9.08
CA VAL A 269 7.24 20.65 9.92
C VAL A 269 6.20 21.52 10.61
N GLY A 270 4.91 21.24 10.36
CA GLY A 270 3.80 21.89 11.05
C GLY A 270 3.67 23.37 10.74
N THR A 271 4.05 23.80 9.52
CA THR A 271 3.93 25.21 9.09
C THR A 271 2.47 25.67 9.09
N MET A 272 2.27 26.99 9.08
CA MET A 272 0.92 27.55 8.98
C MET A 272 0.26 27.16 7.65
N GLU A 273 1.02 27.12 6.56
CA GLU A 273 0.53 26.69 5.25
C GLU A 273 0.01 25.26 5.28
N HIS A 274 0.79 24.32 5.84
CA HIS A 274 0.36 22.93 5.98
C HIS A 274 -0.91 22.80 6.82
N LYS A 275 -0.98 23.52 7.96
CA LYS A 275 -2.15 23.52 8.83
C LYS A 275 -3.39 24.09 8.13
N VAL A 276 -3.25 25.17 7.36
CA VAL A 276 -4.35 25.77 6.59
C VAL A 276 -4.83 24.80 5.51
N LEU A 277 -3.93 24.12 4.79
CA LEU A 277 -4.30 23.11 3.81
C LEU A 277 -5.07 21.94 4.44
N ALA A 278 -4.60 21.43 5.59
CA ALA A 278 -5.27 20.36 6.32
C ALA A 278 -6.69 20.76 6.76
N GLU A 279 -6.86 21.98 7.27
CA GLU A 279 -8.18 22.50 7.65
C GLU A 279 -9.08 22.78 6.44
N LEU A 280 -8.52 23.22 5.31
CA LEU A 280 -9.28 23.39 4.07
C LEU A 280 -9.80 22.05 3.54
N ALA A 281 -8.95 21.01 3.53
CA ALA A 281 -9.37 19.65 3.17
C ALA A 281 -10.45 19.13 4.13
N ARG A 282 -10.29 19.37 5.44
CA ARG A 282 -11.27 19.00 6.47
C ARG A 282 -12.62 19.66 6.22
N ALA A 283 -12.64 20.98 6.02
CA ALA A 283 -13.86 21.77 5.89
C ALA A 283 -14.59 21.55 4.56
N ARG A 284 -13.87 21.35 3.45
CA ARG A 284 -14.48 21.10 2.13
C ARG A 284 -14.98 19.67 1.96
N GLY A 285 -14.41 18.73 2.69
CA GLY A 285 -14.70 17.30 2.53
C GLY A 285 -15.50 16.65 3.64
N ALA A 286 -15.83 17.40 4.71
CA ALA A 286 -16.66 16.93 5.82
C ALA A 286 -18.12 16.67 5.40
#